data_AF-A0A2N2D432-F1
#
_entry.id   AF-A0A2N2D432-F1
#
_cell.length_a   1.000
_cell.length_b   1.000
_cell.length_c   1.000
_cell.angle_alpha   90.00
_cell.angle_beta   90.00
_cell.angle_gamma   90.00
#
_symmetry.space_group_name_H-M   'P 1'
#
loop_
_entity.id
_entity.type
_entity.pdbx_description
1 polymer ?
#
loop_
_entity_poly.entity_id
_entity_poly.type
_entity_poly.pdbx_seq_one_letter_code
_entity_poly.pdbx_strand_id
1 'polypeptide(L)'
;MFLKTVSLLRENIRSFNVYPFSIPAIKSLHEIELKSMVTFFVGENGSGKSTLLEAIAQQCSFNSAGGGRNNVYEVHAAESALTDYIKLSWMPKITNGFFLRAESFYHFASHIDDVDDTDYRDYGGSSLHKQSHGESFLSLFINRFRGKAIYLLDEPEAALSPSRQLAFLRILHDLARSGDAQFIIATHSPILMGYPNSVILNFDDSKIDEVDYDMTDHYQITKYFLQHREKVLADILDE
;
A
#
# COMPACT_ATOMS: atom_id res chain seq x y z
N MET A 1 12.17 12.00 -3.10
CA MET A 1 10.94 11.50 -3.74
C MET A 1 11.28 11.09 -5.15
N PHE A 2 10.94 9.86 -5.52
CA PHE A 2 11.47 9.18 -6.70
C PHE A 2 10.41 9.09 -7.80
N LEU A 3 9.31 8.39 -7.53
CA LEU A 3 8.15 8.36 -8.41
C LEU A 3 7.43 9.69 -8.29
N LYS A 4 7.24 10.37 -9.41
CA LYS A 4 6.65 11.71 -9.52
C LYS A 4 5.23 11.66 -10.01
N THR A 5 4.97 10.91 -11.08
CA THR A 5 3.63 10.82 -11.65
C THR A 5 3.29 9.40 -12.06
N VAL A 6 1.99 9.10 -12.01
CA VAL A 6 1.35 7.90 -12.54
C VAL A 6 0.27 8.35 -13.51
N SER A 7 0.46 8.09 -14.80
CA SER A 7 -0.47 8.53 -15.84
C SER A 7 -1.09 7.33 -16.56
N LEU A 8 -2.36 7.43 -16.94
CA LEU A 8 -3.06 6.41 -17.72
C LEU A 8 -2.85 6.67 -19.22
N LEU A 9 -2.34 5.68 -19.95
CA LEU A 9 -2.16 5.66 -21.41
C LEU A 9 -3.52 5.40 -22.09
N ARG A 10 -4.40 6.39 -22.03
CA ARG A 10 -5.81 6.28 -22.44
C ARG A 10 -5.96 5.93 -23.92
N GLU A 11 -5.01 6.31 -24.75
CA GLU A 11 -4.94 5.99 -26.18
C GLU A 11 -4.84 4.49 -26.48
N ASN A 12 -4.33 3.70 -25.53
CA ASN A 12 -4.21 2.25 -25.68
C ASN A 12 -5.49 1.52 -25.26
N ILE A 13 -6.44 2.20 -24.61
CA ILE A 13 -7.65 1.60 -24.04
C ILE A 13 -8.75 1.49 -25.10
N ARG A 14 -9.15 0.26 -25.43
CA ARG A 14 -10.22 -0.01 -26.40
C ARG A 14 -11.63 0.33 -25.88
N SER A 15 -11.87 0.17 -24.59
CA SER A 15 -13.19 0.41 -23.97
C SER A 15 -13.08 0.71 -22.48
N PHE A 16 -13.77 1.76 -22.02
CA PHE A 16 -13.93 2.12 -20.60
C PHE A 16 -15.16 1.48 -19.93
N ASN A 17 -15.72 0.44 -20.55
CA ASN A 17 -16.85 -0.33 -20.02
C ASN A 17 -16.45 -1.75 -19.59
N VAL A 18 -15.15 -2.05 -19.61
CA VAL A 18 -14.59 -3.35 -19.23
C VAL A 18 -13.63 -3.14 -18.08
N TYR A 19 -13.60 -4.07 -17.13
CA TYR A 19 -12.61 -4.08 -16.05
C TYR A 19 -11.19 -4.11 -16.63
N PRO A 20 -10.22 -3.37 -16.04
CA PRO A 20 -10.33 -2.50 -14.88
C PRO A 20 -10.80 -1.07 -15.21
N PHE A 21 -10.92 -0.71 -16.49
CA PHE A 21 -11.26 0.65 -16.95
C PHE A 21 -12.70 1.07 -16.67
N SER A 22 -13.57 0.13 -16.29
CA SER A 22 -14.94 0.41 -15.84
C SER A 22 -14.99 0.93 -14.40
N ILE A 23 -13.92 0.77 -13.60
CA ILE A 23 -13.85 1.32 -12.25
C ILE A 23 -13.90 2.86 -12.36
N PRO A 24 -14.81 3.56 -11.66
CA PRO A 24 -14.98 5.01 -11.80
C PRO A 24 -13.69 5.82 -11.65
N ALA A 25 -12.91 5.59 -10.59
CA ALA A 25 -11.64 6.28 -10.34
C ALA A 25 -10.60 6.05 -11.45
N ILE A 26 -10.48 4.81 -11.94
CA ILE A 26 -9.57 4.47 -13.05
C ILE A 26 -10.05 5.07 -14.36
N LYS A 27 -11.37 5.09 -14.59
CA LYS A 27 -11.98 5.65 -15.79
C LYS A 27 -11.70 7.14 -15.94
N SER A 28 -11.69 7.89 -14.85
CA SER A 28 -11.41 9.32 -14.83
C SER A 28 -9.92 9.65 -14.67
N LEU A 29 -9.08 8.68 -14.32
CA LEU A 29 -7.64 8.87 -14.15
C LEU A 29 -6.99 9.37 -15.44
N HIS A 30 -6.36 10.54 -15.36
CA HIS A 30 -5.47 11.05 -16.39
C HIS A 30 -4.02 10.95 -15.91
N GLU A 31 -3.75 11.62 -14.79
CA GLU A 31 -2.45 11.64 -14.13
C GLU A 31 -2.65 11.90 -12.63
N ILE A 32 -1.86 11.21 -11.81
CA ILE A 32 -1.68 11.50 -10.39
C ILE A 32 -0.28 12.05 -10.21
N GLU A 33 -0.16 13.19 -9.55
CA GLU A 33 1.11 13.71 -9.06
C GLU A 33 1.33 13.28 -7.61
N LEU A 34 2.43 12.58 -7.35
CA LEU A 34 2.85 12.24 -6.00
C LEU A 34 3.68 13.40 -5.45
N LYS A 35 3.17 14.05 -4.39
CA LYS A 35 3.76 15.27 -3.82
C LYS A 35 4.50 15.05 -2.50
N SER A 36 4.36 13.86 -1.88
CA SER A 36 4.99 13.51 -0.61
C SER A 36 5.75 12.18 -0.67
N MET A 37 6.69 12.01 0.26
CA MET A 37 7.36 10.73 0.52
C MET A 37 6.40 9.66 1.03
N VAL A 38 5.24 10.06 1.56
CA VAL A 38 4.21 9.13 2.05
C VAL A 38 2.90 9.55 1.43
N THR A 39 2.33 8.67 0.60
CA THR A 39 1.03 8.87 -0.02
C THR A 39 0.10 7.72 0.37
N PHE A 40 -1.10 8.03 0.82
CA PHE A 40 -2.14 7.05 1.11
C PHE A 40 -3.16 7.01 -0.02
N PHE A 41 -3.56 5.81 -0.43
CA PHE A 41 -4.74 5.58 -1.26
C PHE A 41 -5.86 5.11 -0.36
N VAL A 42 -6.98 5.83 -0.36
CA VAL A 42 -8.13 5.56 0.52
C VAL A 42 -9.41 5.47 -0.30
N GLY A 43 -10.41 4.83 0.29
CA GLY A 43 -11.72 4.62 -0.29
C GLY A 43 -12.24 3.20 -0.06
N GLU A 44 -13.45 2.90 -0.52
CA GLU A 44 -14.16 1.64 -0.35
C GLU A 44 -13.57 0.46 -1.13
N ASN A 45 -13.99 -0.76 -0.78
CA ASN A 45 -13.58 -1.96 -1.50
C ASN A 45 -14.06 -1.90 -2.96
N GLY A 46 -13.15 -2.19 -3.89
CA GLY A 46 -13.45 -2.12 -5.33
C GLY A 46 -13.31 -0.72 -5.96
N SER A 47 -12.88 0.31 -5.22
CA SER A 47 -12.66 1.66 -5.76
C SER A 47 -11.42 1.79 -6.67
N GLY A 48 -10.59 0.75 -6.76
CA GLY A 48 -9.44 0.67 -7.67
C GLY A 48 -8.07 0.98 -7.05
N LYS A 49 -8.00 1.19 -5.73
CA LYS A 49 -6.75 1.42 -4.97
C LYS A 49 -5.72 0.32 -5.23
N SER A 50 -6.06 -0.93 -4.90
CA SER A 50 -5.17 -2.08 -5.03
C SER A 50 -4.85 -2.36 -6.50
N THR A 51 -5.82 -2.21 -7.41
CA THR A 51 -5.61 -2.36 -8.86
C THR A 51 -4.54 -1.41 -9.40
N LEU A 52 -4.59 -0.13 -9.00
CA LEU A 52 -3.57 0.85 -9.41
C LEU A 52 -2.22 0.57 -8.72
N LEU A 53 -2.24 0.23 -7.43
CA LEU A 53 -1.04 -0.05 -6.66
C LEU A 53 -0.27 -1.26 -7.22
N GLU A 54 -0.99 -2.33 -7.58
CA GLU A 54 -0.46 -3.53 -8.23
C GLU A 54 0.14 -3.20 -9.60
N ALA A 55 -0.52 -2.35 -10.39
CA ALA A 55 -0.01 -1.92 -11.68
C ALA A 55 1.34 -1.19 -11.53
N ILE A 56 1.43 -0.28 -10.55
CA ILE A 56 2.68 0.42 -10.21
C ILE A 56 3.76 -0.59 -9.80
N ALA A 57 3.43 -1.56 -8.95
CA ALA A 57 4.35 -2.59 -8.48
C ALA A 57 4.92 -3.43 -9.63
N GLN A 58 4.06 -3.92 -10.51
CA GLN A 58 4.45 -4.73 -11.65
C GLN A 58 5.29 -3.92 -12.65
N GLN A 59 4.97 -2.65 -12.90
CA GLN A 59 5.77 -1.78 -13.78
C GLN A 59 7.14 -1.43 -13.19
N CYS A 60 7.29 -1.48 -11.86
CA CYS A 60 8.57 -1.40 -11.17
C CYS A 60 9.37 -2.72 -11.20
N SER A 61 8.79 -3.79 -11.75
CA SER A 61 9.30 -5.17 -11.67
C SER A 61 9.50 -5.66 -10.23
N PHE A 62 8.62 -5.25 -9.32
CA PHE A 62 8.53 -5.84 -7.98
C PHE A 62 7.59 -7.04 -8.05
N ASN A 63 7.96 -8.12 -7.35
CA ASN A 63 7.16 -9.34 -7.37
C ASN A 63 5.97 -9.23 -6.40
N SER A 64 4.81 -9.71 -6.83
CA SER A 64 3.53 -9.66 -6.10
C SER A 64 3.52 -10.35 -4.74
N ALA A 65 4.46 -11.28 -4.52
CA ALA A 65 4.57 -12.11 -3.31
C ALA A 65 5.47 -11.52 -2.21
N GLY A 66 5.84 -10.24 -2.27
CA GLY A 66 6.80 -9.65 -1.32
C GLY A 66 8.23 -9.96 -1.72
N GLY A 67 8.79 -9.22 -2.68
CA GLY A 67 10.18 -9.44 -3.08
C GLY A 67 10.78 -8.27 -3.83
N GLY A 68 12.06 -7.97 -3.55
CA GLY A 68 12.90 -7.26 -4.51
C GLY A 68 13.15 -8.13 -5.75
N ARG A 69 13.74 -7.54 -6.80
CA ARG A 69 14.00 -8.16 -8.13
C ARG A 69 14.57 -9.60 -8.15
N ASN A 70 15.19 -10.05 -7.05
CA ASN A 70 15.85 -11.35 -6.97
C ASN A 70 14.98 -12.50 -6.42
N ASN A 71 13.76 -12.24 -5.94
CA ASN A 71 12.89 -13.29 -5.39
C ASN A 71 11.74 -13.57 -6.37
N VAL A 72 12.03 -14.24 -7.49
CA VAL A 72 11.01 -14.62 -8.49
C VAL A 72 10.09 -15.65 -7.88
N TYR A 73 8.88 -15.24 -7.51
CA TYR A 73 7.81 -16.13 -7.09
C TYR A 73 6.88 -16.36 -8.28
N GLU A 74 6.63 -17.62 -8.63
CA GLU A 74 5.43 -18.04 -9.36
C GLU A 74 4.28 -18.15 -8.35
N VAL A 75 3.86 -17.02 -7.77
CA VAL A 75 2.43 -16.91 -7.47
C VAL A 75 1.83 -16.67 -8.84
N HIS A 76 0.74 -17.35 -9.20
CA HIS A 76 -0.06 -16.98 -10.36
C HIS A 76 -0.55 -15.53 -10.18
N ALA A 77 0.34 -14.58 -10.41
CA ALA A 77 0.02 -13.18 -10.54
C ALA A 77 -0.79 -13.13 -11.81
N ALA A 78 -2.12 -13.11 -11.67
CA ALA A 78 -2.94 -12.55 -12.72
C ALA A 78 -2.25 -11.23 -13.09
N GLU A 79 -1.71 -11.14 -14.31
CA GLU A 79 -1.06 -9.92 -14.78
C GLU A 79 -1.99 -8.75 -14.41
N SER A 80 -1.46 -7.76 -13.69
CA SER A 80 -2.27 -6.61 -13.31
C SER A 80 -2.83 -6.01 -14.58
N ALA A 81 -4.16 -5.98 -14.66
CA ALA A 81 -4.87 -5.61 -15.87
C ALA A 81 -4.64 -4.15 -16.29
N LEU A 82 -3.94 -3.36 -15.46
CA LEU A 82 -3.56 -1.97 -15.71
C LEU A 82 -2.08 -1.78 -16.09
N THR A 83 -1.19 -2.76 -15.90
CA THR A 83 0.27 -2.55 -16.04
C THR A 83 0.67 -1.97 -17.39
N ASP A 84 0.15 -2.52 -18.49
CA ASP A 84 0.48 -2.06 -19.85
C ASP A 84 -0.19 -0.73 -20.23
N TYR A 85 -1.05 -0.21 -19.35
CA TYR A 85 -1.84 0.99 -19.59
C TYR A 85 -1.43 2.15 -18.69
N ILE A 86 -0.41 1.99 -17.84
CA ILE A 86 0.10 3.07 -17.01
C ILE A 86 1.52 3.47 -17.42
N LYS A 87 1.87 4.71 -17.12
CA LYS A 87 3.22 5.27 -17.31
C LYS A 87 3.69 5.92 -16.02
N LEU A 88 4.86 5.50 -15.57
CA LEU A 88 5.53 6.07 -14.39
C LEU A 88 6.59 7.09 -14.80
N SER A 89 6.52 8.29 -14.22
CA SER A 89 7.57 9.31 -14.33
C SER A 89 8.42 9.38 -13.07
N TRP A 90 9.75 9.43 -13.22
CA TRP A 90 10.69 9.30 -12.11
C TRP A 90 11.73 10.41 -12.08
N MET A 91 12.24 10.75 -10.89
CA MET A 91 13.38 11.64 -10.70
C MET A 91 14.09 11.44 -9.34
N PRO A 92 15.23 10.72 -9.26
CA PRO A 92 15.77 9.79 -10.25
C PRO A 92 14.96 8.49 -10.32
N LYS A 93 15.17 7.67 -11.36
CA LYS A 93 14.59 6.33 -11.45
C LYS A 93 15.18 5.42 -10.38
N ILE A 94 14.32 4.80 -9.58
CA ILE A 94 14.68 3.82 -8.57
C ILE A 94 14.16 2.45 -9.02
N THR A 95 14.99 1.42 -8.86
CA THR A 95 14.65 0.02 -9.18
C THR A 95 14.69 -0.88 -7.96
N ASN A 96 14.96 -0.31 -6.79
CA ASN A 96 14.92 -1.00 -5.50
C ASN A 96 13.60 -0.66 -4.81
N GLY A 97 12.98 -1.64 -4.18
CA GLY A 97 11.68 -1.46 -3.58
C GLY A 97 11.03 -2.77 -3.21
N PHE A 98 9.83 -2.66 -2.66
CA PHE A 98 9.09 -3.79 -2.15
C PHE A 98 7.59 -3.52 -2.32
N PHE A 99 6.87 -4.51 -2.82
CA PHE A 99 5.41 -4.52 -2.80
C PHE A 99 4.94 -5.59 -1.83
N LEU A 100 4.02 -5.24 -0.93
CA LEU A 100 3.53 -6.15 0.09
C LEU A 100 2.02 -6.03 0.26
N ARG A 101 1.34 -7.17 0.16
CA ARG A 101 -0.06 -7.33 0.58
C ARG A 101 -0.08 -8.09 1.89
N ALA A 102 -0.87 -7.63 2.85
CA ALA A 102 -0.94 -8.30 4.15
C ALA A 102 -1.35 -9.78 4.04
N GLU A 103 -2.26 -10.13 3.13
CA GLU A 103 -2.68 -11.52 2.88
C GLU A 103 -1.55 -12.42 2.34
N SER A 104 -0.63 -11.86 1.57
CA SER A 104 0.50 -12.60 0.99
C SER A 104 1.70 -12.70 1.93
N PHE A 105 1.69 -11.94 3.04
CA PHE A 105 2.82 -11.86 3.97
C PHE A 105 3.17 -13.21 4.61
N TYR A 106 2.18 -14.07 4.87
CA TYR A 106 2.44 -15.40 5.44
C TYR A 106 3.27 -16.27 4.49
N HIS A 107 2.91 -16.30 3.21
CA HIS A 107 3.64 -17.04 2.18
C HIS A 107 5.05 -16.48 1.99
N PHE A 108 5.19 -15.15 2.06
CA PHE A 108 6.48 -14.48 2.05
C PHE A 108 7.37 -14.93 3.23
N ALA A 109 6.85 -14.88 4.46
CA ALA A 109 7.57 -15.30 5.66
C ALA A 109 8.03 -16.77 5.57
N SER A 110 7.14 -17.64 5.05
CA SER A 110 7.47 -19.07 4.84
C SER A 110 8.62 -19.28 3.89
N HIS A 111 8.60 -18.55 2.78
CA HIS A 111 9.67 -18.65 1.80
C HIS A 111 11.01 -18.17 2.33
N ILE A 112 11.04 -17.08 3.10
CA ILE A 112 12.29 -16.60 3.73
C ILE A 112 12.86 -17.67 4.67
N ASP A 113 12.02 -18.33 5.45
CA ASP A 113 12.48 -19.42 6.32
C ASP A 113 13.04 -20.62 5.53
N ASP A 114 12.55 -20.86 4.30
CA ASP A 114 13.04 -21.94 3.43
C ASP A 114 14.33 -21.60 2.66
N VAL A 115 14.51 -20.34 2.25
CA VAL A 115 15.61 -19.95 1.34
C VAL A 115 16.72 -19.13 1.99
N ASP A 116 16.51 -18.59 3.20
CA ASP A 116 17.51 -17.77 3.86
C ASP A 116 18.69 -18.63 4.34
N ASP A 117 19.86 -18.35 3.79
CA ASP A 117 21.15 -18.92 4.18
C ASP A 117 22.00 -17.93 5.00
N THR A 118 21.44 -16.76 5.31
CA THR A 118 22.15 -15.65 5.96
C THR A 118 21.93 -15.59 7.48
N ASP A 119 21.20 -16.56 8.05
CA ASP A 119 20.76 -16.58 9.44
C ASP A 119 19.86 -15.38 9.79
N TYR A 120 18.95 -15.06 8.86
CA TYR A 120 17.91 -14.03 8.97
C TYR A 120 18.44 -12.63 9.23
N ARG A 121 19.68 -12.30 8.84
CA ARG A 121 20.31 -11.00 9.13
C ARG A 121 19.48 -9.82 8.63
N ASP A 122 18.91 -9.95 7.45
CA ASP A 122 18.05 -8.93 6.84
C ASP A 122 16.61 -8.92 7.40
N TYR A 123 16.32 -9.79 8.38
CA TYR A 123 15.00 -10.03 8.96
C TYR A 123 15.00 -10.03 10.51
N GLY A 124 16.10 -9.60 11.13
CA GLY A 124 16.20 -9.46 12.59
C GLY A 124 16.84 -10.63 13.33
N GLY A 125 17.54 -11.52 12.61
CA GLY A 125 18.34 -12.61 13.20
C GLY A 125 17.49 -13.74 13.80
N SER A 126 16.24 -13.87 13.39
CA SER A 126 15.34 -14.94 13.81
C SER A 126 14.35 -15.26 12.70
N SER A 127 13.94 -16.53 12.62
CA SER A 127 12.94 -16.99 11.65
C SER A 127 11.65 -16.18 11.78
N LEU A 128 11.08 -15.82 10.62
CA LEU A 128 9.87 -15.01 10.56
C LEU A 128 8.64 -15.80 11.02
N HIS A 129 8.68 -17.14 11.00
CA HIS A 129 7.63 -17.99 11.58
C HIS A 129 7.67 -18.11 13.10
N LYS A 130 8.82 -17.87 13.73
CA LYS A 130 8.94 -17.90 15.19
C LYS A 130 8.49 -16.59 15.85
N GLN A 131 8.20 -15.56 15.05
CA GLN A 131 7.66 -14.28 15.46
C GLN A 131 6.14 -14.26 15.24
N SER A 132 5.43 -13.37 15.94
CA SER A 132 4.01 -13.14 15.61
C SER A 132 3.89 -12.39 14.27
N HIS A 133 2.77 -12.56 13.54
CA HIS A 133 2.57 -11.95 12.21
C HIS A 133 2.93 -10.45 12.17
N GLY A 134 2.51 -9.69 13.19
CA GLY A 134 2.83 -8.26 13.27
C GLY A 134 4.29 -7.97 13.63
N GLU A 135 4.99 -8.83 14.36
CA GLU A 135 6.43 -8.66 14.64
C GLU A 135 7.26 -8.96 13.40
N SER A 136 6.98 -10.06 12.71
CA SER A 136 7.63 -10.41 11.45
C SER A 136 7.47 -9.29 10.42
N PHE A 137 6.27 -8.70 10.36
CA PHE A 137 5.99 -7.56 9.50
C PHE A 137 6.89 -6.38 9.84
N LEU A 138 6.95 -5.94 11.10
CA LEU A 138 7.79 -4.81 11.50
C LEU A 138 9.30 -5.11 11.32
N SER A 139 9.73 -6.34 11.63
CA SER A 139 11.12 -6.80 11.47
C SER A 139 11.60 -6.68 10.03
N LEU A 140 10.74 -6.97 9.05
CA LEU A 140 11.03 -6.75 7.64
C LEU A 140 11.38 -5.28 7.37
N PHE A 141 10.59 -4.34 7.90
CA PHE A 141 10.82 -2.91 7.66
C PHE A 141 12.06 -2.38 8.36
N ILE A 142 12.39 -2.91 9.53
CA ILE A 142 13.54 -2.47 10.31
C ILE A 142 14.85 -2.95 9.66
N ASN A 143 14.88 -4.19 9.16
CA ASN A 143 16.14 -4.86 8.85
C ASN A 143 16.47 -4.89 7.35
N ARG A 144 15.47 -5.08 6.48
CA ARG A 144 15.68 -5.26 5.03
C ARG A 144 15.79 -3.94 4.28
N PHE A 145 15.16 -2.88 4.80
CA PHE A 145 14.97 -1.64 4.07
C PHE A 145 16.16 -0.70 4.28
N ARG A 146 17.10 -0.76 3.32
CA ARG A 146 18.30 0.07 3.27
C ARG A 146 18.45 0.76 1.91
N GLY A 147 18.90 2.01 1.94
CA GLY A 147 19.16 2.82 0.75
C GLY A 147 17.89 3.31 0.06
N LYS A 148 18.07 3.89 -1.14
CA LYS A 148 16.98 4.51 -1.91
C LYS A 148 16.00 3.47 -2.43
N ALA A 149 14.74 3.55 -2.01
CA ALA A 149 13.71 2.56 -2.33
C ALA A 149 12.30 3.16 -2.35
N ILE A 150 11.41 2.50 -3.09
CA ILE A 150 9.97 2.75 -3.07
C ILE A 150 9.23 1.53 -2.47
N TYR A 151 8.28 1.79 -1.58
CA TYR A 151 7.52 0.79 -0.85
C TYR A 151 6.04 0.94 -1.19
N LEU A 152 5.44 -0.14 -1.67
CA LEU A 152 4.04 -0.21 -2.06
C LEU A 152 3.34 -1.18 -1.14
N LEU A 153 2.40 -0.71 -0.32
CA LEU A 153 1.77 -1.53 0.71
C LEU A 153 0.27 -1.55 0.53
N ASP A 154 -0.32 -2.74 0.51
CA ASP A 154 -1.76 -2.95 0.39
C ASP A 154 -2.30 -3.52 1.69
N GLU A 155 -3.16 -2.75 2.35
CA GLU A 155 -3.83 -3.06 3.61
C GLU A 155 -2.88 -3.58 4.73
N PRO A 156 -1.76 -2.90 5.01
CA PRO A 156 -0.79 -3.36 6.02
C PRO A 156 -1.41 -3.51 7.42
N GLU A 157 -2.48 -2.78 7.72
CA GLU A 157 -3.24 -2.89 8.96
C GLU A 157 -3.85 -4.28 9.20
N ALA A 158 -4.13 -5.06 8.16
CA ALA A 158 -4.74 -6.39 8.32
C ALA A 158 -3.81 -7.36 9.09
N ALA A 159 -2.50 -7.11 9.07
CA ALA A 159 -1.51 -7.86 9.85
C ALA A 159 -1.16 -7.22 11.20
N LEU A 160 -1.70 -6.04 11.53
CA LEU A 160 -1.25 -5.19 12.64
C LEU A 160 -2.38 -4.80 13.59
N SER A 161 -2.17 -5.07 14.88
CA SER A 161 -2.99 -4.47 15.94
C SER A 161 -2.86 -2.94 15.95
N PRO A 162 -3.81 -2.18 16.53
CA PRO A 162 -3.71 -0.72 16.64
C PRO A 162 -2.39 -0.21 17.22
N SER A 163 -1.89 -0.86 18.28
CA SER A 163 -0.59 -0.53 18.89
C SER A 163 0.59 -0.76 17.93
N ARG A 164 0.54 -1.80 17.10
CA ARG A 164 1.56 -2.10 16.10
C ARG A 164 1.47 -1.18 14.89
N GLN A 165 0.28 -0.70 14.54
CA GLN A 165 0.13 0.36 13.53
C GLN A 165 0.81 1.66 13.99
N LEU A 166 0.70 2.03 15.27
CA LEU A 166 1.46 3.17 15.83
C LEU A 166 2.98 2.94 15.78
N ALA A 167 3.44 1.73 16.08
CA ALA A 167 4.85 1.38 15.91
C ALA A 167 5.29 1.45 14.44
N PHE A 168 4.44 1.01 13.51
CA PHE A 168 4.68 1.11 12.08
C PHE A 168 4.80 2.56 11.60
N LEU A 169 3.95 3.47 12.10
CA LEU A 169 4.07 4.90 11.82
C LEU A 169 5.43 5.46 12.22
N ARG A 170 6.00 5.00 13.34
CA ARG A 170 7.34 5.42 13.77
C ARG A 170 8.41 4.97 12.78
N ILE A 171 8.35 3.73 12.31
CA ILE A 171 9.28 3.19 11.32
C ILE A 171 9.15 3.95 10.00
N LEU A 172 7.92 4.17 9.54
CA LEU A 172 7.63 4.94 8.34
C LEU A 172 8.17 6.37 8.45
N HIS A 173 8.03 7.01 9.61
CA HIS A 173 8.60 8.34 9.88
C HIS A 173 10.11 8.37 9.72
N ASP A 174 10.81 7.42 10.34
CA ASP A 174 12.26 7.36 10.35
C ASP A 174 12.81 7.08 8.94
N LEU A 175 12.17 6.17 8.20
CA LEU A 175 12.52 5.86 6.81
C LEU A 175 12.22 7.03 5.87
N ALA A 176 11.04 7.65 5.94
CA ALA A 176 10.66 8.75 5.06
C ALA A 176 11.53 10.00 5.28
N ARG A 177 11.91 10.30 6.52
CA ARG A 177 12.75 11.48 6.85
C ARG A 177 14.18 11.38 6.34
N SER A 178 14.71 10.17 6.16
CA SER A 178 16.03 9.98 5.54
C SER A 178 16.08 10.52 4.10
N GLY A 179 14.91 10.64 3.44
CA GLY A 179 14.79 10.99 2.03
C GLY A 179 15.07 9.83 1.08
N ASP A 180 15.45 8.67 1.63
CA ASP A 180 15.77 7.46 0.88
C ASP A 180 14.56 6.52 0.72
N ALA A 181 13.43 6.81 1.36
CA ALA A 181 12.22 5.99 1.24
C ALA A 181 11.03 6.80 0.72
N GLN A 182 10.32 6.24 -0.26
CA GLN A 182 8.99 6.69 -0.68
C GLN A 182 7.98 5.58 -0.43
N PHE A 183 6.83 5.90 0.13
CA PHE A 183 5.74 4.99 0.46
C PHE A 183 4.48 5.36 -0.31
N ILE A 184 3.82 4.36 -0.87
CA ILE A 184 2.45 4.43 -1.38
C ILE A 184 1.68 3.31 -0.69
N ILE A 185 0.67 3.68 0.10
CA ILE A 185 -0.01 2.76 1.00
C ILE A 185 -1.51 2.81 0.73
N ALA A 186 -2.09 1.72 0.23
CA ALA A 186 -3.53 1.54 0.25
C ALA A 186 -3.96 1.08 1.64
N THR A 187 -4.87 1.81 2.29
CA THR A 187 -5.29 1.52 3.66
C THR A 187 -6.71 2.00 3.94
N HIS A 188 -7.37 1.30 4.85
CA HIS A 188 -8.63 1.64 5.48
C HIS A 188 -8.44 2.10 6.94
N SER A 189 -7.20 2.09 7.45
CA SER A 189 -6.92 2.42 8.85
C SER A 189 -6.83 3.93 9.09
N PRO A 190 -7.72 4.52 9.92
CA PRO A 190 -7.58 5.92 10.35
C PRO A 190 -6.27 6.15 11.13
N ILE A 191 -5.76 5.13 11.81
CA ILE A 191 -4.49 5.25 12.55
C ILE A 191 -3.35 5.52 11.56
N LEU A 192 -3.26 4.75 10.47
CA LEU A 192 -2.20 4.91 9.48
C LEU A 192 -2.32 6.24 8.71
N MET A 193 -3.54 6.58 8.30
CA MET A 193 -3.82 7.85 7.62
C MET A 193 -3.46 9.08 8.47
N GLY A 194 -3.43 8.94 9.80
CA GLY A 194 -3.01 10.00 10.72
C GLY A 194 -1.53 10.39 10.65
N TYR A 195 -0.73 9.81 9.75
CA TYR A 195 0.68 10.18 9.58
C TYR A 195 0.84 11.62 9.05
N PRO A 196 1.64 12.49 9.70
CA PRO A 196 1.77 13.89 9.31
C PRO A 196 2.60 14.09 8.03
N ASN A 197 2.33 15.17 7.30
CA ASN A 197 3.00 15.51 6.04
C ASN A 197 2.84 14.42 4.95
N SER A 198 1.75 13.65 5.00
CA SER A 198 1.34 12.76 3.92
C SER A 198 0.41 13.47 2.95
N VAL A 199 0.22 12.85 1.79
CA VAL A 199 -0.90 13.13 0.89
C VAL A 199 -1.87 11.96 0.97
N ILE A 200 -3.17 12.23 1.03
CA ILE A 200 -4.21 11.21 1.00
C ILE A 200 -5.02 11.40 -0.29
N LEU A 201 -5.09 10.37 -1.11
CA LEU A 201 -5.86 10.35 -2.36
C LEU A 201 -7.11 9.48 -2.17
N ASN A 202 -8.28 10.09 -2.32
CA ASN A 202 -9.56 9.41 -2.25
C ASN A 202 -9.94 8.80 -3.62
N PHE A 203 -10.45 7.58 -3.63
CA PHE A 203 -10.84 6.83 -4.83
C PHE A 203 -12.37 6.68 -4.99
N ASP A 204 -13.19 7.16 -4.06
CA ASP A 204 -14.64 6.85 -4.07
C ASP A 204 -15.48 7.74 -4.99
N ASP A 205 -15.12 9.01 -5.16
CA ASP A 205 -15.96 10.02 -5.83
C ASP A 205 -15.86 10.03 -7.37
N SER A 206 -15.65 8.86 -7.97
CA SER A 206 -15.36 8.69 -9.41
C SER A 206 -14.11 9.39 -9.93
N LYS A 207 -13.46 10.26 -9.15
CA LYS A 207 -12.19 10.93 -9.43
C LYS A 207 -11.23 10.65 -8.29
N ILE A 208 -9.94 10.69 -8.62
CA ILE A 208 -8.87 10.56 -7.64
C ILE A 208 -8.44 11.96 -7.23
N ASP A 209 -8.89 12.38 -6.05
CA ASP A 209 -8.67 13.74 -5.53
C ASP A 209 -7.98 13.68 -4.15
N GLU A 210 -7.21 14.74 -3.85
CA GLU A 210 -6.61 14.90 -2.52
C GLU A 210 -7.67 15.23 -1.48
N VAL A 211 -7.57 14.62 -0.31
CA VAL A 211 -8.51 14.83 0.80
C VAL A 211 -7.74 15.02 2.11
N ASP A 212 -8.28 15.87 2.98
CA ASP A 212 -7.75 16.01 4.34
C ASP A 212 -8.11 14.79 5.19
N TYR A 213 -7.26 14.45 6.16
CA TYR A 213 -7.44 13.27 7.00
C TYR A 213 -8.81 13.19 7.69
N ASP A 214 -9.28 14.31 8.24
CA ASP A 214 -10.55 14.43 8.94
C ASP A 214 -11.77 14.43 8.00
N MET A 215 -11.52 14.56 6.70
CA MET A 215 -12.53 14.47 5.64
C MET A 215 -12.65 13.05 5.05
N THR A 216 -11.81 12.10 5.46
CA THR A 216 -11.93 10.71 5.03
C THR A 216 -13.11 10.01 5.71
N ASP A 217 -13.87 9.21 4.94
CA ASP A 217 -15.00 8.44 5.46
C ASP A 217 -14.58 7.49 6.59
N HIS A 218 -13.43 6.81 6.43
CA HIS A 218 -12.88 5.92 7.47
C HIS A 218 -12.68 6.65 8.79
N TYR A 219 -12.15 7.89 8.77
CA TYR A 219 -12.00 8.70 9.98
C TYR A 219 -13.36 9.08 10.56
N GLN A 220 -14.25 9.64 9.75
CA GLN A 220 -15.52 10.19 10.20
C GLN A 220 -16.41 9.10 10.80
N ILE A 221 -16.57 7.97 10.11
CA ILE A 221 -17.36 6.82 10.56
C ILE A 221 -16.78 6.25 11.85
N THR A 222 -15.46 5.97 11.86
CA THR A 222 -14.79 5.38 13.03
C THR A 222 -14.91 6.29 14.24
N LYS A 223 -14.64 7.60 14.09
CA LYS A 223 -14.76 8.59 15.15
C LYS A 223 -16.20 8.65 15.68
N TYR A 224 -17.19 8.71 14.79
CA TYR A 224 -18.59 8.77 15.17
C TYR A 224 -19.01 7.53 15.97
N PHE A 225 -18.65 6.34 15.50
CA PHE A 225 -18.93 5.09 16.21
C PHE A 225 -18.26 5.05 17.59
N LEU A 226 -16.98 5.42 17.69
CA LEU A 226 -16.26 5.42 18.97
C LEU A 226 -16.84 6.43 19.98
N GLN A 227 -17.36 7.57 19.50
CA GLN A 227 -17.98 8.61 20.34
C GLN A 227 -19.44 8.31 20.69
N HIS A 228 -20.15 7.55 19.86
CA HIS A 228 -21.60 7.35 19.96
C HIS A 228 -22.02 5.88 19.88
N ARG A 229 -21.17 4.97 20.39
CA ARG A 229 -21.31 3.50 20.24
C ARG A 229 -22.72 2.98 20.54
N GLU A 230 -23.29 3.33 21.70
CA GLU A 230 -24.59 2.81 22.13
C GLU A 230 -25.72 3.25 21.20
N LYS A 231 -25.70 4.53 20.78
CA LYS A 231 -26.67 5.07 19.85
C LYS A 231 -26.59 4.38 18.48
N VAL A 232 -25.38 4.28 17.92
CA VAL A 232 -25.18 3.64 16.61
C VAL A 232 -25.61 2.17 16.64
N LEU A 233 -25.33 1.46 17.74
CA LEU A 233 -25.75 0.07 17.87
C LEU A 233 -27.27 -0.07 18.05
N ALA A 234 -27.93 0.82 18.78
CA ALA A 234 -29.39 0.83 18.83
C ALA A 234 -29.99 1.07 17.44
N ASP A 235 -29.52 2.11 16.73
CA ASP A 235 -30.02 2.48 15.40
C ASP A 235 -29.85 1.37 14.33
N ILE A 236 -28.80 0.52 14.44
CA ILE A 236 -28.50 -0.53 13.45
C ILE A 236 -29.06 -1.91 13.86
N LEU A 237 -29.19 -2.19 15.16
CA LEU A 237 -29.62 -3.51 15.65
C LEU A 237 -31.10 -3.57 16.03
N ASP A 238 -31.73 -2.43 16.32
CA ASP A 238 -33.17 -2.37 16.56
C ASP A 238 -33.89 -2.19 15.21
N GLU A 239 -34.68 -3.19 14.80
CA GLU A 239 -35.65 -3.08 13.69
C GLU A 239 -36.81 -2.13 14.04
#